data_AF-A0A2V9LX86-F1
#
_entry.id   AF-A0A2V9LX86-F1
#
_cell.length_a   1.000
_cell.length_b   1.000
_cell.length_c   1.000
_cell.angle_alpha   90.00
_cell.angle_beta   90.00
_cell.angle_gamma   90.00
#
_symmetry.space_group_name_H-M   'P 1'
#
loop_
_entity.id
_entity.type
_entity.pdbx_description
1 polymer ?
#
loop_
_entity_poly.entity_id
_entity_poly.type
_entity_poly.pdbx_seq_one_letter_code
_entity_poly.pdbx_strand_id
1 'polypeptide(L)' 'MLRGVHDRWTLLFETLPESSWSRPAFHPEIGEITVEDLLTSYARHGENHLGQITKLKAEKGWQASG' A
#
# COMPACT_ATOMS: atom_id res chain seq x y z
N MET A 1 12.84 4.31 7.87
CA MET A 1 12.75 3.97 6.43
C MET A 1 11.30 3.92 5.95
N LEU A 2 10.48 2.93 6.34
CA LEU A 2 9.09 2.83 5.87
C LEU A 2 8.23 4.07 6.14
N ARG A 3 8.25 4.60 7.37
CA ARG A 3 7.52 5.82 7.74
C ARG A 3 7.82 6.98 6.79
N GLY A 4 9.09 7.32 6.58
CA GLY A 4 9.47 8.44 5.71
C GLY A 4 9.14 8.21 4.23
N VAL A 5 9.11 6.95 3.75
CA VAL A 5 8.63 6.64 2.40
C VAL A 5 7.13 6.89 2.30
N HIS A 6 6.35 6.41 3.28
CA HIS A 6 4.91 6.62 3.34
C HIS A 6 4.56 8.11 3.45
N ASP A 7 5.22 8.86 4.33
CA ASP A 7 4.98 10.30 4.49
C ASP A 7 5.20 11.07 3.17
N ARG A 8 6.23 10.71 2.40
CA ARG A 8 6.49 11.34 1.10
C ARG A 8 5.47 10.92 0.03
N TRP A 9 5.05 9.66 0.04
CA TRP A 9 4.06 9.16 -0.91
C TRP A 9 2.67 9.72 -0.65
N THR A 10 2.22 9.80 0.61
CA THR A 10 0.93 10.41 0.95
C THR A 10 0.91 11.87 0.52
N LEU A 11 1.97 12.63 0.81
CA LEU A 11 2.10 14.01 0.35
C LEU A 11 1.98 14.11 -1.19
N LEU A 12 2.68 13.23 -1.93
CA LEU A 12 2.57 13.20 -3.38
C LEU A 12 1.12 12.97 -3.83
N PHE A 13 0.46 11.94 -3.29
CA PHE A 13 -0.90 11.58 -3.67
C PHE A 13 -1.93 12.66 -3.31
N GLU A 14 -1.77 13.33 -2.17
CA GLU A 14 -2.62 14.47 -1.76
C GLU A 14 -2.49 15.67 -2.69
N THR A 15 -1.35 15.81 -3.40
CA THR A 15 -1.14 16.89 -4.37
C THR A 15 -1.62 16.59 -5.78
N LEU A 16 -2.07 15.36 -6.06
CA LEU A 16 -2.52 15.01 -7.40
C LEU A 16 -3.89 15.64 -7.71
N PRO A 17 -4.07 16.25 -8.89
CA PRO A 17 -5.41 16.62 -9.34
C PRO A 17 -6.21 15.35 -9.62
N GLU A 18 -7.54 15.44 -9.49
CA GLU A 18 -8.43 14.28 -9.66
C GLU A 18 -8.22 13.54 -10.99
N SER A 19 -7.99 14.28 -12.07
CA SER A 19 -7.72 13.73 -13.40
C SER A 19 -6.41 12.93 -13.50
N SER A 20 -5.51 13.02 -12.51
CA SER A 20 -4.27 12.25 -12.49
C SER A 20 -4.46 10.80 -12.04
N TRP A 21 -5.56 10.49 -11.33
CA TRP A 21 -5.82 9.13 -10.85
C TRP A 21 -6.03 8.14 -12.01
N SER A 22 -6.65 8.60 -13.10
CA SER A 22 -6.89 7.80 -14.30
C SER A 22 -5.72 7.75 -15.29
N ARG A 23 -4.55 8.30 -14.94
CA ARG A 23 -3.37 8.26 -15.83
C ARG A 23 -2.91 6.82 -16.06
N PRO A 24 -2.74 6.38 -17.32
CA PRO A 24 -2.35 5.01 -17.61
C PRO A 24 -0.86 4.76 -17.35
N ALA A 25 -0.55 3.54 -16.97
CA ALA A 25 0.77 2.94 -16.85
C ALA A 25 0.71 1.52 -17.43
N PHE A 26 1.86 0.97 -17.81
CA PHE A 26 1.95 -0.37 -18.40
C PHE A 26 2.61 -1.35 -17.43
N HIS A 27 1.87 -2.39 -17.02
CA HIS A 27 2.39 -3.54 -16.32
C HIS A 27 2.70 -4.67 -17.32
N PRO A 28 3.91 -5.24 -17.34
CA PRO A 28 4.33 -6.18 -18.38
C PRO A 28 3.47 -7.45 -18.48
N GLU A 29 2.82 -7.85 -17.39
CA GLU A 29 2.00 -9.07 -17.35
C GLU A 29 0.49 -8.81 -17.37
N ILE A 30 0.05 -7.62 -16.91
CA ILE A 30 -1.38 -7.32 -16.66
C ILE A 30 -1.91 -6.34 -17.72
N GLY A 31 -1.01 -5.67 -18.45
CA GLY A 31 -1.36 -4.66 -19.43
C GLY A 31 -1.51 -3.28 -18.80
N GLU A 32 -2.46 -2.51 -19.31
CA GLU A 32 -2.72 -1.16 -18.84
C GLU A 32 -3.33 -1.16 -17.43
N ILE A 33 -2.79 -0.31 -16.57
CA ILE A 33 -3.26 -0.03 -15.21
C ILE A 33 -3.23 1.48 -15.00
N THR A 34 -3.88 1.97 -13.94
CA THR A 34 -3.90 3.39 -13.59
C THR A 34 -3.04 3.71 -12.36
N VAL A 35 -2.85 5.00 -12.07
CA VAL A 35 -2.23 5.44 -10.80
C VAL A 35 -3.08 5.00 -9.60
N GLU A 36 -4.40 5.00 -9.73
CA GLU A 36 -5.32 4.49 -8.71
C GLU A 36 -5.14 2.98 -8.46
N ASP A 37 -4.98 2.18 -9.52
CA ASP A 37 -4.72 0.74 -9.41
C ASP A 37 -3.42 0.46 -8.65
N LEU A 38 -2.37 1.24 -8.92
CA LEU A 38 -1.09 1.14 -8.23
C LEU A 38 -1.23 1.42 -6.73
N LEU A 39 -1.90 2.50 -6.36
CA LEU A 39 -2.12 2.86 -4.95
C LEU A 39 -2.97 1.80 -4.23
N THR A 40 -4.09 1.39 -4.85
CA THR A 40 -4.99 0.38 -4.30
C THR A 40 -4.26 -0.95 -4.07
N SER A 41 -3.44 -1.37 -5.04
CA SER A 41 -2.62 -2.58 -4.91
C SER A 41 -1.64 -2.49 -3.74
N TYR A 42 -0.95 -1.35 -3.59
CA TYR A 42 0.02 -1.14 -2.51
C TYR A 42 -0.65 -1.08 -1.12
N ALA A 43 -1.80 -0.42 -1.01
CA ALA A 43 -2.57 -0.36 0.24
C ALA A 43 -3.00 -1.76 0.69
N ARG A 44 -3.61 -2.54 -0.22
CA ARG A 44 -4.01 -3.94 0.04
C ARG A 44 -2.80 -4.81 0.41
N HIS A 45 -1.67 -4.62 -0.24
CA HIS A 45 -0.43 -5.33 0.10
C HIS A 45 0.00 -5.06 1.55
N GLY A 46 -0.08 -3.81 2.01
CA GLY A 46 0.18 -3.45 3.40
C GLY A 46 -0.77 -4.14 4.39
N GLU A 47 -2.07 -4.09 4.12
CA GLU A 47 -3.11 -4.75 4.93
C GLU A 47 -2.89 -6.27 5.01
N ASN A 48 -2.57 -6.90 3.87
CA ASN A 48 -2.29 -8.33 3.80
C ASN A 48 -1.11 -8.73 4.70
N HIS A 49 -0.02 -7.99 4.64
CA HIS A 49 1.15 -8.26 5.49
C HIS A 49 0.87 -7.97 6.97
N LEU A 50 0.11 -6.91 7.27
CA LEU A 50 -0.33 -6.65 8.65
C LEU A 50 -1.18 -7.80 9.19
N GLY A 51 -2.09 -8.32 8.37
CA GLY A 51 -2.91 -9.49 8.69
C GLY A 51 -2.06 -10.74 8.97
N GLN A 52 -1.05 -11.02 8.14
CA GLN A 52 -0.11 -12.12 8.35
C GLN A 52 0.65 -11.99 9.67
N ILE A 53 1.18 -10.80 9.97
CA ILE A 53 1.91 -10.54 11.23
C ILE A 53 0.98 -10.72 12.43
N THR A 54 -0.23 -10.18 12.36
CA THR A 54 -1.22 -10.25 13.44
C THR A 54 -1.62 -11.69 13.72
N LYS A 55 -1.90 -12.46 12.66
CA LYS A 55 -2.20 -13.89 12.75
C LYS A 55 -1.05 -14.66 13.40
N LEU A 56 0.18 -14.44 12.96
CA LEU A 56 1.35 -15.12 13.51
C LEU A 56 1.54 -14.78 15.00
N LYS A 57 1.39 -13.50 15.40
CA LYS A 57 1.46 -13.10 16.81
C LYS A 57 0.41 -13.82 17.66
N ALA A 58 -0.82 -13.93 17.17
CA ALA A 58 -1.90 -14.63 17.87
C ALA A 58 -1.58 -16.13 18.04
N GLU A 59 -1.13 -16.80 16.97
CA GLU A 59 -0.75 -18.23 17.00
C GLU A 59 0.40 -18.52 17.96
N LYS A 60 1.35 -17.58 18.09
CA LYS A 60 2.51 -17.72 18.99
C LYS A 60 2.26 -17.22 20.41
N GLY A 61 1.09 -16.64 20.70
CA GLY A 61 0.81 -16.03 21.99
C GLY A 61 1.70 -14.81 22.30
N TRP A 62 2.24 -14.15 21.27
CA TRP A 62 3.09 -12.96 21.43
C TRP A 62 2.22 -11.74 21.73
N GLN A 63 1.84 -11.59 22.99
CA GLN A 63 1.29 -10.34 23.48
C GLN A 63 2.40 -9.28 23.55
N ALA A 64 2.06 -8.02 23.28
CA ALA A 64 2.94 -6.93 23.67
C ALA A 64 3.03 -6.99 25.20
N SER A 65 4.21 -7.24 25.74
CA SER A 65 4.51 -6.93 27.13
C SER A 65 4.19 -5.44 27.29
N GLY A 66 3.17 -5.13 28.10
CA GLY A 66 2.82 -3.77 28.46
C GLY A 66 3.97 -3.06 29.14
#